data_AF-A0A7W5PSY7-F1
#
_entry.id   AF-A0A7W5PSY7-F1
#
_cell.length_a   1.000
_cell.length_b   1.000
_cell.length_c   1.000
_cell.angle_alpha   90.00
_cell.angle_beta   90.00
_cell.angle_gamma   90.00
#
_symmetry.space_group_name_H-M   'P 1'
#
loop_
_entity.id
_entity.type
_entity.pdbx_description
1 polymer ?
#
loop_
_entity_poly.entity_id
_entity_poly.type
_entity_poly.pdbx_seq_one_letter_code
_entity_poly.pdbx_strand_id
1 'polypeptide(L)'
;MPFRLSRGGPNVIAEVQRWQYFLLRIGINQAGQIDGDFGMKTETATKFFQVQSGLTSNGKVNDQTLQKAAELGYTILPDNYYSDRAGTSFPAEPNNLESPSNASRNAAFTCFKFTQRPRAQRPDAEAIVMKGSCDGALPDWTAAKITEIPMPQLRFARGFNGKVRCHKLAAPMLTKLFEAWERADLLHLIMSYEGCFVPRYKRNQAPPGAGGHGEKKSVDVSALSNHSFGSAFDINFPDNMLGHVPARCGMRGSTRELVRAANDLGLFWGGHFSTQDGMHFEISKVS
;
A
#
# COMPACT_ATOMS: atom_id res chain seq x y z
N MET A 1 -3.84 16.83 -24.39
CA MET A 1 -2.40 16.62 -24.68
C MET A 1 -1.80 15.69 -23.63
N PRO A 2 -0.71 14.95 -23.88
CA PRO A 2 -0.08 14.14 -22.85
C PRO A 2 0.73 14.99 -21.86
N PHE A 3 1.02 14.46 -20.68
CA PHE A 3 1.88 15.11 -19.70
C PHE A 3 3.34 15.14 -20.17
N ARG A 4 3.89 16.36 -20.32
CA ARG A 4 5.31 16.55 -20.61
C ARG A 4 6.05 16.85 -19.31
N LEU A 5 7.19 16.20 -19.09
CA LEU A 5 7.95 16.32 -17.84
C LEU A 5 9.34 16.89 -18.06
N SER A 6 9.81 17.70 -17.11
CA SER A 6 11.17 18.23 -17.11
C SER A 6 11.60 18.73 -15.75
N ARG A 7 12.91 18.79 -15.50
CA ARG A 7 13.45 19.38 -14.28
C ARG A 7 13.08 20.87 -14.18
N GLY A 8 12.52 21.27 -13.04
CA GLY A 8 12.01 22.63 -12.80
C GLY A 8 10.73 22.98 -13.57
N GLY A 9 10.13 22.02 -14.29
CA GLY A 9 8.86 22.21 -14.98
C GLY A 9 7.64 22.01 -14.08
N PRO A 10 6.43 22.39 -14.54
CA PRO A 10 5.18 22.22 -13.81
C PRO A 10 4.69 20.77 -13.89
N ASN A 11 5.43 19.85 -13.28
CA ASN A 11 5.13 18.43 -13.35
C ASN A 11 3.98 18.04 -12.40
N VAL A 12 3.11 17.13 -12.84
CA VAL A 12 2.23 16.40 -11.91
C VAL A 12 3.06 15.34 -11.20
N ILE A 13 3.03 15.31 -9.87
CA ILE A 13 3.92 14.47 -9.06
C ILE A 13 3.73 12.99 -9.38
N ALA A 14 2.48 12.50 -9.42
CA ALA A 14 2.20 11.10 -9.75
C ALA A 14 2.69 10.70 -11.16
N GLU A 15 2.69 11.63 -12.12
CA GLU A 15 3.21 11.35 -13.45
C GLU A 15 4.75 11.23 -13.46
N VAL A 16 5.44 12.02 -12.63
CA VAL A 16 6.88 11.83 -12.40
C VAL A 16 7.13 10.47 -11.77
N GLN A 17 6.31 10.03 -10.81
CA GLN A 17 6.42 8.70 -10.21
C GLN A 17 6.23 7.60 -11.25
N ARG A 18 5.24 7.74 -12.14
CA ARG A 18 4.99 6.84 -13.26
C ARG A 18 6.22 6.72 -14.16
N TRP A 19 6.82 7.86 -14.51
CA TRP A 19 8.04 7.91 -15.30
C TRP A 19 9.24 7.25 -14.60
N GLN A 20 9.47 7.57 -13.33
CA GLN A 20 10.53 6.96 -12.52
C GLN A 20 10.35 5.44 -12.43
N TYR A 21 9.14 4.96 -12.14
CA TYR A 21 8.84 3.54 -12.07
C TYR A 21 9.09 2.84 -13.42
N PHE A 22 8.67 3.46 -14.52
CA PHE A 22 8.94 2.95 -15.87
C PHE A 22 10.43 2.79 -16.14
N LEU A 23 11.23 3.82 -15.86
CA LEU A 23 12.68 3.79 -16.04
C LEU A 23 13.34 2.66 -15.23
N LEU A 24 12.94 2.50 -13.95
CA LEU A 24 13.42 1.40 -13.12
C LEU A 24 13.01 0.03 -13.67
N ARG A 25 11.76 -0.10 -14.17
CA ARG A 25 11.23 -1.35 -14.74
C ARG A 25 12.03 -1.81 -15.97
N ILE A 26 12.52 -0.89 -16.79
CA ILE A 26 13.34 -1.21 -17.97
C ILE A 26 14.86 -1.25 -17.66
N GLY A 27 15.25 -1.18 -16.39
CA GLY A 27 16.64 -1.35 -15.95
C GLY A 27 17.47 -0.06 -15.85
N ILE A 28 16.87 1.12 -15.99
CA ILE A 28 17.55 2.42 -15.85
C ILE A 28 17.51 2.84 -14.37
N ASN A 29 18.41 2.26 -13.58
CA ASN A 29 18.50 2.47 -12.13
C ASN A 29 18.93 3.90 -11.72
N GLN A 30 19.41 4.70 -12.66
CA GLN A 30 19.78 6.10 -12.46
C GLN A 30 18.60 6.97 -12.01
N ALA A 31 17.36 6.51 -12.20
CA ALA A 31 16.16 7.20 -11.74
C ALA A 31 16.15 7.35 -10.20
N GLY A 32 16.78 6.43 -9.47
CA GLY A 32 16.82 6.46 -8.01
C GLY A 32 15.51 5.96 -7.39
N GLN A 33 15.01 6.66 -6.37
CA GLN A 33 13.75 6.31 -5.71
C GLN A 33 12.57 6.91 -6.47
N ILE A 34 11.41 6.29 -6.32
CA ILE A 34 10.14 6.81 -6.86
C ILE A 34 9.62 7.86 -5.87
N ASP A 35 10.16 9.06 -5.92
CA ASP A 35 9.84 10.17 -5.00
C ASP A 35 8.91 11.22 -5.62
N GLY A 36 8.68 11.14 -6.94
CA GLY A 36 7.87 12.09 -7.69
C GLY A 36 8.57 13.42 -7.97
N ASP A 37 9.88 13.54 -7.70
CA ASP A 37 10.69 14.69 -8.07
C ASP A 37 11.39 14.47 -9.42
N PHE A 38 11.18 15.39 -10.36
CA PHE A 38 11.93 15.39 -11.61
C PHE A 38 13.27 16.12 -11.40
N GLY A 39 14.06 15.61 -10.46
CA GLY A 39 15.36 16.15 -10.10
C GLY A 39 16.48 15.71 -11.06
N MET A 40 17.72 15.92 -10.63
CA MET A 40 18.92 15.58 -11.42
C MET A 40 18.98 14.08 -11.79
N LYS A 41 18.57 13.19 -10.88
CA LYS A 41 18.55 11.74 -11.11
C LYS A 41 17.54 11.36 -12.20
N THR A 42 16.31 11.84 -12.10
CA THR A 42 15.25 11.62 -13.09
C THR A 42 15.61 12.20 -14.46
N GLU A 43 16.18 13.42 -14.52
CA GLU A 43 16.67 14.01 -15.77
C GLU A 43 17.79 13.15 -16.40
N THR A 44 18.74 12.69 -15.59
CA THR A 44 19.84 11.84 -16.06
C THR A 44 19.34 10.51 -16.60
N ALA A 45 18.43 9.85 -15.88
CA ALA A 45 17.80 8.60 -16.32
C ALA A 45 16.98 8.79 -17.60
N THR A 46 16.30 9.93 -17.75
CA THR A 46 15.59 10.30 -18.99
C THR A 46 16.56 10.45 -20.16
N LYS A 47 17.73 11.07 -19.95
CA LYS A 47 18.80 11.13 -20.96
C LYS A 47 19.30 9.75 -21.37
N PHE A 48 19.53 8.86 -20.40
CA PHE A 48 19.89 7.46 -20.69
C PHE A 48 18.84 6.76 -21.55
N PHE A 49 17.56 6.89 -21.20
CA PHE A 49 16.46 6.33 -21.98
C PHE A 49 16.43 6.89 -23.41
N GLN A 50 16.60 8.20 -23.57
CA GLN A 50 16.61 8.85 -24.87
C GLN A 50 17.77 8.35 -25.75
N VAL A 51 18.99 8.26 -25.20
CA VAL A 51 20.15 7.70 -25.93
C VAL A 51 19.89 6.26 -26.34
N GLN A 52 19.40 5.40 -25.43
CA GLN A 52 19.08 4.00 -25.73
C GLN A 52 17.99 3.86 -26.80
N SER A 53 17.10 4.85 -26.90
CA SER A 53 15.99 4.87 -27.86
C SER A 53 16.32 5.60 -29.17
N GLY A 54 17.57 6.03 -29.38
CA GLY A 54 17.99 6.78 -30.57
C GLY A 54 17.40 8.18 -30.69
N LEU A 55 16.99 8.78 -29.57
CA LEU A 55 16.42 10.13 -29.49
C LEU A 55 17.48 11.16 -29.09
N THR A 56 17.19 12.44 -29.37
CA THR A 56 17.99 13.56 -28.84
C THR A 56 17.92 13.57 -27.30
N SER A 57 19.09 13.45 -26.66
CA SER A 57 19.24 13.39 -25.20
C SER A 57 19.12 14.77 -24.52
N ASN A 58 17.92 15.33 -24.49
CA ASN A 58 17.63 16.62 -23.86
C ASN A 58 17.14 16.51 -22.39
N GLY A 59 16.89 15.30 -21.89
CA GLY A 59 16.44 15.05 -20.51
C GLY A 59 14.99 15.43 -20.21
N LYS A 60 14.19 15.77 -21.22
CA LYS A 60 12.76 16.11 -21.09
C LYS A 60 11.90 14.99 -21.65
N VAL A 61 10.82 14.67 -20.95
CA VAL A 61 9.79 13.75 -21.46
C VAL A 61 8.86 14.54 -22.36
N ASN A 62 9.19 14.57 -23.66
CA ASN A 62 8.39 15.16 -24.73
C ASN A 62 7.61 14.07 -25.50
N ASP A 63 6.82 14.47 -26.50
CA ASP A 63 5.97 13.54 -27.26
C ASP A 63 6.75 12.40 -27.92
N GLN A 64 7.96 12.67 -28.45
CA GLN A 64 8.83 11.63 -29.01
C GLN A 64 9.34 10.64 -27.95
N THR A 65 9.69 11.15 -26.77
CA THR A 65 10.12 10.34 -25.61
C THR A 65 8.96 9.46 -25.14
N LEU A 66 7.76 10.02 -25.04
CA LEU A 66 6.55 9.27 -24.67
C LEU A 66 6.19 8.21 -25.69
N GLN A 67 6.26 8.52 -26.99
CA GLN A 67 6.00 7.55 -28.05
C GLN A 67 6.94 6.34 -27.96
N LYS A 68 8.24 6.59 -27.75
CA LYS A 68 9.20 5.49 -27.52
C LYS A 68 8.96 4.73 -26.23
N ALA A 69 8.55 5.41 -25.15
CA ALA A 69 8.23 4.73 -23.91
C ALA A 69 6.99 3.83 -24.05
N ALA A 70 5.99 4.26 -24.84
CA ALA A 70 4.78 3.50 -25.10
C ALA A 70 5.04 2.21 -25.87
N GLU A 71 6.01 2.21 -26.81
CA GLU A 71 6.50 0.98 -27.47
C GLU A 71 7.04 -0.05 -26.46
N LEU A 72 7.49 0.41 -25.27
CA LEU A 72 8.00 -0.43 -24.17
C LEU A 72 6.97 -0.61 -23.02
N GLY A 73 5.70 -0.33 -23.30
CA GLY A 73 4.60 -0.53 -22.36
C GLY A 73 4.42 0.59 -21.33
N TYR A 74 4.87 1.81 -21.60
CA TYR A 74 4.42 3.00 -20.86
C TYR A 74 3.01 3.40 -21.29
N THR A 75 2.07 3.50 -20.35
CA THR A 75 0.74 4.03 -20.67
C THR A 75 0.74 5.56 -20.67
N ILE A 76 0.43 6.17 -21.82
CA ILE A 76 0.28 7.64 -21.95
C ILE A 76 -1.12 8.03 -21.49
N LEU A 77 -1.21 8.83 -20.43
CA LEU A 77 -2.47 9.33 -19.89
C LEU A 77 -2.90 10.66 -20.56
N PRO A 78 -4.20 10.93 -20.68
CA PRO A 78 -4.68 12.25 -21.10
C PRO A 78 -4.40 13.32 -20.03
N ASP A 79 -4.22 14.58 -20.42
CA ASP A 79 -3.88 15.71 -19.54
C ASP A 79 -4.90 16.00 -18.45
N ASN A 80 -6.14 15.59 -18.65
CA ASN A 80 -7.21 15.74 -17.66
C ASN A 80 -7.30 14.54 -16.68
N TYR A 81 -6.46 13.51 -16.83
CA TYR A 81 -6.58 12.28 -16.04
C TYR A 81 -6.60 12.54 -14.52
N TYR A 82 -5.70 13.36 -14.01
CA TYR A 82 -5.66 13.67 -12.57
C TYR A 82 -6.71 14.70 -12.17
N SER A 83 -6.97 15.72 -12.99
CA SER A 83 -7.96 16.77 -12.67
C SER A 83 -9.38 16.23 -12.57
N ASP A 84 -9.74 15.27 -13.43
CA ASP A 84 -11.05 14.61 -13.41
C ASP A 84 -11.26 13.78 -12.13
N ARG A 85 -10.18 13.49 -11.39
CA ARG A 85 -10.15 12.67 -10.16
C ARG A 85 -9.65 13.46 -8.95
N ALA A 86 -9.59 14.79 -9.03
CA ALA A 86 -9.01 15.64 -7.97
C ALA A 86 -9.95 15.84 -6.76
N GLY A 87 -11.23 15.45 -6.89
CA GLY A 87 -12.23 15.57 -5.84
C GLY A 87 -11.96 14.68 -4.63
N THR A 88 -12.34 15.13 -3.44
CA THR A 88 -12.21 14.35 -2.19
C THR A 88 -13.15 13.14 -2.14
N SER A 89 -14.22 13.15 -2.93
CA SER A 89 -15.19 12.07 -3.10
C SER A 89 -14.73 10.96 -4.04
N PHE A 90 -13.63 11.16 -4.78
CA PHE A 90 -13.04 10.11 -5.60
C PHE A 90 -11.98 9.36 -4.79
N PRO A 91 -11.96 8.01 -4.75
CA PRO A 91 -12.92 7.10 -5.37
C PRO A 91 -14.21 7.02 -4.54
N ALA A 92 -15.32 6.71 -5.18
CA ALA A 92 -16.58 6.49 -4.49
C ALA A 92 -16.47 5.31 -3.50
N GLU A 93 -17.14 5.42 -2.37
CA GLU A 93 -17.27 4.34 -1.39
C GLU A 93 -18.10 3.19 -2.00
N PRO A 94 -17.64 1.93 -1.88
CA PRO A 94 -18.40 0.79 -2.39
C PRO A 94 -19.64 0.53 -1.53
N ASN A 95 -20.79 0.29 -2.16
CA ASN A 95 -22.05 0.02 -1.44
C ASN A 95 -22.13 -1.39 -0.81
N ASN A 96 -21.23 -2.30 -1.18
CA ASN A 96 -21.30 -3.73 -0.84
C ASN A 96 -20.13 -4.23 0.03
N LEU A 97 -19.22 -3.32 0.41
CA LEU A 97 -18.05 -3.60 1.23
C LEU A 97 -18.00 -2.62 2.40
N GLU A 98 -17.45 -3.09 3.51
CA GLU A 98 -17.27 -2.32 4.73
C GLU A 98 -16.08 -2.88 5.54
N SER A 99 -15.67 -2.16 6.57
CA SER A 99 -14.71 -2.72 7.53
C SER A 99 -15.26 -3.99 8.20
N PRO A 100 -14.50 -5.10 8.29
CA PRO A 100 -15.02 -6.32 8.86
C PRO A 100 -15.33 -6.13 10.35
N SER A 101 -16.50 -6.62 10.79
CA SER A 101 -16.83 -6.66 12.21
C SER A 101 -15.87 -7.55 12.99
N ASN A 102 -15.75 -7.31 14.30
CA ASN A 102 -14.92 -8.17 15.16
C ASN A 102 -15.37 -9.63 15.11
N ALA A 103 -16.67 -9.89 15.01
CA ALA A 103 -17.22 -11.23 14.92
C ALA A 103 -16.82 -11.91 13.60
N SER A 104 -17.05 -11.25 12.45
CA SER A 104 -16.73 -11.84 11.14
C SER A 104 -15.24 -12.06 10.97
N ARG A 105 -14.39 -11.12 11.40
CA ARG A 105 -12.94 -11.25 11.36
C ARG A 105 -12.44 -12.44 12.19
N ASN A 106 -12.91 -12.58 13.42
CA ASN A 106 -12.49 -13.69 14.28
C ASN A 106 -13.01 -15.05 13.76
N ALA A 107 -14.20 -15.08 13.17
CA ALA A 107 -14.74 -16.28 12.53
C ALA A 107 -13.90 -16.68 11.30
N ALA A 108 -13.60 -15.72 10.42
CA ALA A 108 -12.87 -15.99 9.18
C ALA A 108 -11.39 -16.33 9.41
N PHE A 109 -10.71 -15.56 10.27
CA PHE A 109 -9.27 -15.68 10.47
C PHE A 109 -8.88 -16.52 11.70
N THR A 110 -9.84 -17.16 12.37
CA THR A 110 -9.65 -17.91 13.63
C THR A 110 -9.27 -17.01 14.80
N CYS A 111 -10.05 -17.06 15.88
CA CYS A 111 -9.76 -16.36 17.13
C CYS A 111 -8.41 -16.80 17.73
N PHE A 112 -7.65 -15.84 18.25
CA PHE A 112 -6.39 -16.08 18.97
C PHE A 112 -6.37 -15.48 20.37
N LYS A 113 -5.52 -16.05 21.21
CA LYS A 113 -5.17 -15.50 22.52
C LYS A 113 -3.93 -14.63 22.39
N PHE A 114 -3.81 -13.63 23.24
CA PHE A 114 -2.67 -12.72 23.23
C PHE A 114 -2.43 -12.11 24.60
N THR A 115 -1.19 -11.65 24.82
CA THR A 115 -0.84 -10.83 25.98
C THR A 115 -0.28 -9.50 25.51
N GLN A 116 -0.13 -8.55 26.42
CA GLN A 116 0.62 -7.34 26.17
C GLN A 116 1.70 -7.18 27.23
N ARG A 117 2.97 -7.09 26.82
CA ARG A 117 4.11 -6.92 27.74
C ARG A 117 4.08 -5.55 28.42
N PRO A 118 4.88 -5.27 29.46
CA PRO A 118 5.11 -3.91 29.93
C PRO A 118 5.65 -3.00 28.82
N ARG A 119 5.35 -1.69 28.87
CA ARG A 119 5.68 -0.73 27.79
C ARG A 119 7.17 -0.70 27.44
N ALA A 120 8.05 -0.82 28.43
CA ALA A 120 9.51 -0.84 28.23
C ALA A 120 10.00 -2.05 27.40
N GLN A 121 9.16 -3.07 27.20
CA GLN A 121 9.51 -4.31 26.49
C GLN A 121 8.77 -4.46 25.16
N ARG A 122 8.18 -3.36 24.65
CA ARG A 122 7.44 -3.35 23.38
C ARG A 122 8.21 -2.56 22.33
N PRO A 123 8.21 -3.00 21.07
CA PRO A 123 8.75 -2.20 19.96
C PRO A 123 7.90 -0.96 19.69
N ASP A 124 6.59 -1.00 19.97
CA ASP A 124 5.68 0.13 19.87
C ASP A 124 4.59 0.08 20.96
N ALA A 125 3.83 1.17 21.09
CA ALA A 125 2.82 1.33 22.13
C ALA A 125 1.75 0.24 22.14
N GLU A 126 1.33 -0.16 20.94
CA GLU A 126 0.19 -1.02 20.68
C GLU A 126 0.57 -2.49 20.51
N ALA A 127 1.86 -2.82 20.41
CA ALA A 127 2.35 -4.16 20.17
C ALA A 127 1.78 -5.19 21.15
N ILE A 128 1.36 -6.34 20.62
CA ILE A 128 0.90 -7.51 21.40
C ILE A 128 1.78 -8.73 21.14
N VAL A 129 1.69 -9.71 22.03
CA VAL A 129 2.32 -11.02 21.86
C VAL A 129 1.24 -12.05 21.57
N MET A 130 1.24 -12.55 20.34
CA MET A 130 0.35 -13.62 19.89
C MET A 130 0.63 -14.93 20.65
N LYS A 131 -0.43 -15.70 20.91
CA LYS A 131 -0.38 -17.03 21.53
C LYS A 131 -1.12 -18.04 20.64
N GLY A 132 -1.66 -19.10 21.23
CA GLY A 132 -2.49 -20.09 20.54
C GLY A 132 -3.88 -19.60 20.17
N SER A 133 -4.69 -20.46 19.56
CA SER A 133 -6.10 -20.19 19.28
C SER A 133 -6.94 -20.12 20.56
N CYS A 134 -8.09 -19.46 20.47
CA CYS A 134 -8.98 -19.26 21.63
C CYS A 134 -9.61 -20.55 22.19
N ASP A 135 -9.76 -21.58 21.34
CA ASP A 135 -10.24 -22.92 21.68
C ASP A 135 -9.11 -23.87 22.11
N GLY A 136 -7.85 -23.45 22.01
CA GLY A 136 -6.68 -24.26 22.36
C GLY A 136 -6.25 -25.26 21.28
N ALA A 137 -6.93 -25.35 20.14
CA ALA A 137 -6.60 -26.29 19.06
C ALA A 137 -5.24 -25.98 18.40
N LEU A 138 -4.81 -24.72 18.41
CA LEU A 138 -3.52 -24.27 17.86
C LEU A 138 -2.64 -23.79 19.02
N PRO A 139 -1.48 -24.41 19.28
CA PRO A 139 -0.56 -23.95 20.32
C PRO A 139 0.14 -22.64 19.95
N ASP A 140 0.40 -22.42 18.66
CA ASP A 140 0.92 -21.18 18.10
C ASP A 140 0.08 -20.77 16.89
N TRP A 141 -0.74 -19.73 17.06
CA TRP A 141 -1.60 -19.24 16.00
C TRP A 141 -0.80 -18.64 14.85
N THR A 142 0.31 -17.95 15.14
CA THR A 142 1.12 -17.27 14.10
C THR A 142 1.76 -18.29 13.18
N ALA A 143 2.40 -19.32 13.75
CA ALA A 143 3.00 -20.39 12.98
C ALA A 143 1.95 -21.16 12.14
N ALA A 144 0.74 -21.35 12.69
CA ALA A 144 -0.32 -22.06 11.99
C ALA A 144 -0.97 -21.24 10.86
N LYS A 145 -1.11 -19.91 11.02
CA LYS A 145 -2.00 -19.09 10.18
C LYS A 145 -1.29 -18.06 9.31
N ILE A 146 -0.08 -17.63 9.67
CA ILE A 146 0.68 -16.65 8.88
C ILE A 146 1.58 -17.38 7.90
N THR A 147 1.70 -16.82 6.69
CA THR A 147 2.60 -17.28 5.64
C THR A 147 3.41 -16.11 5.10
N GLU A 148 4.54 -16.40 4.47
CA GLU A 148 5.29 -15.43 3.70
C GLU A 148 5.09 -15.70 2.21
N ILE A 149 4.75 -14.67 1.44
CA ILE A 149 4.63 -14.77 -0.01
C ILE A 149 5.57 -13.77 -0.69
N PRO A 150 6.30 -14.17 -1.75
CA PRO A 150 7.03 -13.19 -2.55
C PRO A 150 6.04 -12.22 -3.21
N MET A 151 6.41 -10.94 -3.29
CA MET A 151 5.60 -9.92 -3.94
C MET A 151 6.49 -9.04 -4.84
N PRO A 152 6.89 -9.53 -6.02
CA PRO A 152 7.84 -8.83 -6.89
C PRO A 152 7.36 -7.43 -7.32
N GLN A 153 6.06 -7.16 -7.28
CA GLN A 153 5.43 -5.86 -7.53
C GLN A 153 5.89 -4.78 -6.55
N LEU A 154 6.35 -5.17 -5.34
CA LEU A 154 6.82 -4.26 -4.31
C LEU A 154 8.33 -4.01 -4.35
N ARG A 155 9.06 -4.52 -5.34
CA ARG A 155 10.55 -4.48 -5.36
C ARG A 155 11.16 -3.08 -5.28
N PHE A 156 10.42 -2.03 -5.64
CA PHE A 156 10.87 -0.64 -5.55
C PHE A 156 10.29 0.12 -4.35
N ALA A 157 9.37 -0.50 -3.59
CA ALA A 157 8.77 0.10 -2.42
C ALA A 157 9.75 0.08 -1.24
N ARG A 158 9.95 1.24 -0.60
CA ARG A 158 10.76 1.35 0.61
C ARG A 158 10.15 0.51 1.74
N GLY A 159 10.99 -0.18 2.50
CA GLY A 159 10.57 -1.03 3.62
C GLY A 159 10.18 -2.45 3.23
N PHE A 160 10.02 -2.73 1.93
CA PHE A 160 9.78 -4.09 1.46
C PHE A 160 11.07 -4.91 1.47
N ASN A 161 11.02 -6.09 2.10
CA ASN A 161 12.17 -6.99 2.28
C ASN A 161 12.09 -8.24 1.39
N GLY A 162 11.31 -8.19 0.31
CA GLY A 162 11.13 -9.29 -0.65
C GLY A 162 9.94 -10.19 -0.37
N LYS A 163 9.33 -10.13 0.82
CA LYS A 163 8.17 -10.97 1.18
C LYS A 163 7.10 -10.21 1.94
N VAL A 164 5.84 -10.52 1.64
CA VAL A 164 4.68 -10.10 2.41
C VAL A 164 4.36 -11.18 3.43
N ARG A 165 4.31 -10.81 4.72
CA ARG A 165 3.84 -11.68 5.80
C ARG A 165 2.37 -11.41 6.07
N CYS A 166 1.49 -12.36 5.79
CA CYS A 166 0.03 -12.20 5.90
C CYS A 166 -0.65 -13.52 6.28
N HIS A 167 -1.95 -13.49 6.56
CA HIS A 167 -2.73 -14.70 6.79
C HIS A 167 -2.77 -15.59 5.54
N LYS A 168 -2.77 -16.91 5.72
CA LYS A 168 -2.87 -17.89 4.62
C LYS A 168 -4.10 -17.68 3.73
N LEU A 169 -5.24 -17.30 4.32
CA LEU A 169 -6.46 -16.94 3.57
C LEU A 169 -6.35 -15.57 2.87
N ALA A 170 -5.55 -14.64 3.39
CA ALA A 170 -5.33 -13.33 2.78
C ALA A 170 -4.37 -13.40 1.58
N ALA A 171 -3.38 -14.30 1.65
CA ALA A 171 -2.33 -14.45 0.66
C ALA A 171 -2.80 -14.49 -0.81
N PRO A 172 -3.77 -15.34 -1.21
CA PRO A 172 -4.23 -15.37 -2.60
C PRO A 172 -4.93 -14.07 -3.03
N MET A 173 -5.67 -13.42 -2.12
CA MET A 173 -6.34 -12.15 -2.42
C MET A 173 -5.32 -11.03 -2.65
N LEU A 174 -4.33 -10.92 -1.76
CA LEU A 174 -3.26 -9.92 -1.91
C LEU A 174 -2.45 -10.14 -3.18
N THR A 175 -2.12 -11.40 -3.51
CA THR A 175 -1.42 -11.72 -4.76
C THR A 175 -2.21 -11.21 -5.98
N LYS A 176 -3.50 -11.55 -6.06
CA LYS A 176 -4.39 -11.08 -7.14
C LYS A 176 -4.49 -9.54 -7.20
N LEU A 177 -4.49 -8.88 -6.04
CA LEU A 177 -4.57 -7.42 -5.95
C LEU A 177 -3.32 -6.74 -6.52
N PHE A 178 -2.14 -7.14 -6.08
CA PHE A 178 -0.89 -6.56 -6.58
C PHE A 178 -0.70 -6.85 -8.08
N GLU A 179 -1.08 -8.03 -8.56
CA GLU A 179 -1.12 -8.32 -10.00
C GLU A 179 -2.15 -7.47 -10.75
N ALA A 180 -3.30 -7.16 -10.15
CA ALA A 180 -4.29 -6.28 -10.76
C ALA A 180 -3.76 -4.84 -10.88
N TRP A 181 -3.07 -4.33 -9.85
CA TRP A 181 -2.40 -3.04 -9.90
C TRP A 181 -1.24 -3.02 -10.90
N GLU A 182 -0.53 -4.13 -11.08
CA GLU A 182 0.47 -4.28 -12.13
C GLU A 182 -0.15 -4.20 -13.53
N ARG A 183 -1.20 -4.98 -13.79
CA ARG A 183 -1.92 -4.96 -15.08
C ARG A 183 -2.54 -3.61 -15.39
N ALA A 184 -2.94 -2.84 -14.36
CA ALA A 184 -3.47 -1.50 -14.50
C ALA A 184 -2.37 -0.42 -14.63
N ASP A 185 -1.09 -0.79 -14.58
CA ASP A 185 0.06 0.13 -14.63
C ASP A 185 -0.02 1.19 -13.52
N LEU A 186 -0.32 0.74 -12.29
CA LEU A 186 -0.53 1.57 -11.09
C LEU A 186 0.56 1.39 -10.02
N LEU A 187 1.53 0.49 -10.19
CA LEU A 187 2.53 0.20 -9.16
C LEU A 187 3.46 1.37 -8.82
N HIS A 188 3.55 2.38 -9.70
CA HIS A 188 4.24 3.64 -9.43
C HIS A 188 3.66 4.42 -8.24
N LEU A 189 2.40 4.13 -7.87
CA LEU A 189 1.76 4.71 -6.69
C LEU A 189 2.23 4.06 -5.38
N ILE A 190 2.97 2.95 -5.41
CA ILE A 190 3.38 2.22 -4.20
C ILE A 190 4.83 2.55 -3.87
N MET A 191 5.03 3.57 -3.03
CA MET A 191 6.34 4.11 -2.66
C MET A 191 6.93 3.45 -1.41
N SER A 192 6.07 3.06 -0.46
CA SER A 192 6.47 2.34 0.74
C SER A 192 5.47 1.26 1.10
N TYR A 193 5.95 0.26 1.82
CA TYR A 193 5.15 -0.84 2.34
C TYR A 193 5.43 -1.01 3.83
N GLU A 194 4.39 -0.91 4.65
CA GLU A 194 4.53 -0.90 6.12
C GLU A 194 4.10 -2.23 6.78
N GLY A 195 3.80 -3.25 5.96
CA GLY A 195 3.52 -4.61 6.42
C GLY A 195 2.05 -4.97 6.47
N CYS A 196 1.78 -6.27 6.31
CA CYS A 196 0.43 -6.84 6.43
C CYS A 196 0.18 -7.38 7.84
N PHE A 197 1.01 -8.32 8.30
CA PHE A 197 0.92 -8.86 9.66
C PHE A 197 1.75 -8.03 10.66
N VAL A 198 1.06 -7.19 11.42
CA VAL A 198 1.63 -6.40 12.53
C VAL A 198 0.74 -6.61 13.77
N PRO A 199 1.15 -7.47 14.72
CA PRO A 199 0.38 -7.75 15.93
C PRO A 199 0.31 -6.54 16.86
N ARG A 200 -0.81 -5.81 16.81
CA ARG A 200 -1.06 -4.61 17.62
C ARG A 200 -2.53 -4.31 17.87
N TYR A 201 -2.78 -3.52 18.90
CA TYR A 201 -4.01 -2.72 19.00
C TYR A 201 -4.11 -1.70 17.85
N LYS A 202 -5.32 -1.19 17.60
CA LYS A 202 -5.53 0.02 16.79
C LYS A 202 -4.75 1.17 17.42
N ARG A 203 -4.25 2.09 16.59
CA ARG A 203 -3.40 3.20 17.04
C ARG A 203 -4.12 3.99 18.13
N ASN A 204 -3.42 4.26 19.23
CA ASN A 204 -3.95 4.96 20.40
C ASN A 204 -5.11 4.26 21.12
N GLN A 205 -5.33 2.96 20.91
CA GLN A 205 -6.40 2.18 21.56
C GLN A 205 -5.91 0.99 22.40
N ALA A 206 -4.61 0.92 22.69
CA ALA A 206 -4.12 -0.02 23.71
C ALA A 206 -4.68 0.37 25.10
N PRO A 207 -4.95 -0.61 25.98
CA PRO A 207 -5.34 -0.33 27.36
C PRO A 207 -4.34 0.63 28.03
N PRO A 208 -4.82 1.63 28.80
CA PRO A 208 -3.94 2.61 29.42
C PRO A 208 -3.02 1.95 30.46
N GLY A 209 -1.86 2.56 30.68
CA GLY A 209 -0.88 2.13 31.67
C GLY A 209 0.36 1.44 31.10
N ALA A 210 1.43 1.40 31.91
CA ALA A 210 2.74 0.88 31.49
C ALA A 210 2.91 -0.63 31.72
N GLY A 211 2.02 -1.27 32.49
CA GLY A 211 2.18 -2.66 32.93
C GLY A 211 1.83 -3.72 31.87
N GLY A 212 1.08 -3.36 30.82
CA GLY A 212 0.50 -4.35 29.92
C GLY A 212 -0.61 -5.16 30.59
N HIS A 213 -0.91 -6.34 30.05
CA HIS A 213 -1.94 -7.20 30.60
C HIS A 213 -1.67 -8.68 30.31
N GLY A 214 -2.29 -9.54 31.12
CA GLY A 214 -2.29 -10.99 30.95
C GLY A 214 -3.04 -11.47 29.71
N GLU A 215 -3.33 -12.76 29.64
CA GLU A 215 -3.96 -13.34 28.46
C GLU A 215 -5.38 -12.80 28.24
N LYS A 216 -5.68 -12.41 27.01
CA LYS A 216 -7.00 -12.07 26.50
C LYS A 216 -7.28 -12.83 25.21
N LYS A 217 -8.55 -12.97 24.85
CA LYS A 217 -8.98 -13.52 23.56
C LYS A 217 -9.32 -12.38 22.60
N SER A 218 -9.02 -12.57 21.31
CA SER A 218 -9.26 -11.57 20.28
C SER A 218 -10.74 -11.34 19.98
N VAL A 219 -11.64 -12.24 20.39
CA VAL A 219 -13.09 -12.06 20.35
C VAL A 219 -13.60 -11.10 21.42
N ASP A 220 -12.90 -10.98 22.55
CA ASP A 220 -13.32 -10.16 23.70
C ASP A 220 -12.78 -8.72 23.61
N VAL A 221 -12.07 -8.37 22.53
CA VAL A 221 -11.34 -7.09 22.40
C VAL A 221 -11.64 -6.44 21.05
N SER A 222 -12.44 -5.38 21.08
CA SER A 222 -12.84 -4.61 19.89
C SER A 222 -11.75 -3.70 19.32
N ALA A 223 -10.75 -3.37 20.14
CA ALA A 223 -9.67 -2.45 19.81
C ALA A 223 -8.48 -3.11 19.08
N LEU A 224 -8.55 -4.40 18.71
CA LEU A 224 -7.51 -5.04 17.92
C LEU A 224 -7.53 -4.57 16.47
N SER A 225 -6.35 -4.28 15.92
CA SER A 225 -6.18 -3.91 14.52
C SER A 225 -6.32 -5.13 13.59
N ASN A 226 -6.81 -4.92 12.37
CA ASN A 226 -6.88 -5.96 11.34
C ASN A 226 -5.49 -6.44 10.88
N HIS A 227 -4.43 -5.65 11.09
CA HIS A 227 -3.05 -6.13 10.92
C HIS A 227 -2.69 -7.28 11.85
N SER A 228 -3.30 -7.37 13.04
CA SER A 228 -3.04 -8.48 13.98
C SER A 228 -3.53 -9.83 13.47
N PHE A 229 -4.40 -9.82 12.47
CA PHE A 229 -4.90 -11.02 11.82
C PHE A 229 -4.16 -11.30 10.50
N GLY A 230 -3.25 -10.43 10.07
CA GLY A 230 -2.59 -10.53 8.76
C GLY A 230 -3.58 -10.38 7.61
N SER A 231 -4.64 -9.57 7.82
CA SER A 231 -5.74 -9.36 6.88
C SER A 231 -5.88 -7.91 6.41
N ALA A 232 -4.90 -7.07 6.71
CA ALA A 232 -4.83 -5.68 6.27
C ALA A 232 -3.39 -5.30 6.00
N PHE A 233 -3.13 -4.26 5.21
CA PHE A 233 -1.79 -3.75 4.95
C PHE A 233 -1.82 -2.23 4.74
N ASP A 234 -0.67 -1.60 4.99
CA ASP A 234 -0.49 -0.17 4.85
C ASP A 234 0.58 0.11 3.77
N ILE A 235 0.33 1.12 2.93
CA ILE A 235 1.27 1.64 1.93
C ILE A 235 1.33 3.17 1.98
N ASN A 236 2.49 3.75 1.65
CA ASN A 236 2.67 5.21 1.59
C ASN A 236 2.34 5.94 2.91
N PHE A 237 2.65 5.34 4.07
CA PHE A 237 2.41 5.95 5.40
C PHE A 237 2.86 7.42 5.53
N PRO A 238 4.05 7.83 5.07
CA PRO A 238 4.52 9.21 5.25
C PRO A 238 3.59 10.28 4.66
N ASP A 239 2.82 9.92 3.64
CA ASP A 239 1.94 10.82 2.89
C ASP A 239 0.46 10.62 3.26
N ASN A 240 0.12 9.61 4.10
CA ASN A 240 -1.25 9.25 4.44
C ASN A 240 -1.41 8.91 5.94
N MET A 241 -0.96 9.81 6.81
CA MET A 241 -1.09 9.64 8.27
C MET A 241 -2.55 9.53 8.70
N LEU A 242 -2.83 8.68 9.69
CA LEU A 242 -4.16 8.46 10.26
C LEU A 242 -4.83 9.80 10.66
N GLY A 243 -6.07 9.98 10.23
CA GLY A 243 -6.89 11.18 10.47
C GLY A 243 -6.65 12.32 9.48
N HIS A 244 -5.66 12.20 8.58
CA HIS A 244 -5.44 13.17 7.53
C HIS A 244 -6.28 12.83 6.28
N VAL A 245 -6.61 13.86 5.50
CA VAL A 245 -7.23 13.66 4.19
C VAL A 245 -6.26 12.88 3.29
N PRO A 246 -6.64 11.70 2.75
CA PRO A 246 -5.76 10.91 1.90
C PRO A 246 -5.29 11.72 0.69
N ALA A 247 -4.03 11.53 0.29
CA ALA A 247 -3.43 12.25 -0.83
C ALA A 247 -4.31 12.14 -2.09
N ARG A 248 -4.59 13.30 -2.72
CA ARG A 248 -5.44 13.38 -3.93
C ARG A 248 -4.71 12.80 -5.14
N CYS A 249 -5.47 12.37 -6.15
CA CYS A 249 -4.88 11.90 -7.42
C CYS A 249 -3.94 12.97 -7.99
N GLY A 250 -2.78 12.56 -8.50
CA GLY A 250 -1.74 13.48 -8.98
C GLY A 250 -0.75 13.94 -7.90
N MET A 251 -1.08 13.79 -6.62
CA MET A 251 -0.19 14.12 -5.50
C MET A 251 0.65 12.91 -5.08
N ARG A 252 1.80 13.20 -4.45
CA ARG A 252 2.67 12.18 -3.85
C ARG A 252 1.89 11.29 -2.89
N GLY A 253 2.11 9.99 -2.98
CA GLY A 253 1.56 9.01 -2.04
C GLY A 253 0.08 8.71 -2.23
N SER A 254 -0.58 9.20 -3.29
CA SER A 254 -1.99 8.88 -3.52
C SER A 254 -2.23 7.37 -3.65
N THR A 255 -3.25 6.88 -2.96
CA THR A 255 -3.72 5.49 -3.03
C THR A 255 -5.08 5.38 -3.72
N ARG A 256 -5.67 6.51 -4.13
CA ARG A 256 -7.06 6.63 -4.60
C ARG A 256 -7.34 5.82 -5.87
N GLU A 257 -6.38 5.77 -6.79
CA GLU A 257 -6.50 5.03 -8.05
C GLU A 257 -6.40 3.51 -7.85
N LEU A 258 -5.82 3.07 -6.73
CA LEU A 258 -5.68 1.65 -6.37
C LEU A 258 -7.00 1.04 -5.86
N VAL A 259 -7.90 1.88 -5.36
CA VAL A 259 -9.08 1.45 -4.58
C VAL A 259 -10.08 0.65 -5.40
N ARG A 260 -10.33 0.99 -6.67
CA ARG A 260 -11.33 0.27 -7.47
C ARG A 260 -10.99 -1.21 -7.60
N ALA A 261 -9.74 -1.53 -7.95
CA ALA A 261 -9.27 -2.90 -8.05
C ALA A 261 -9.25 -3.62 -6.68
N ALA A 262 -8.99 -2.89 -5.59
CA ALA A 262 -9.10 -3.42 -4.24
C ALA A 262 -10.54 -3.83 -3.90
N ASN A 263 -11.50 -2.96 -4.20
CA ASN A 263 -12.93 -3.21 -4.00
C ASN A 263 -13.41 -4.40 -4.84
N ASP A 264 -13.02 -4.47 -6.12
CA ASP A 264 -13.39 -5.58 -7.01
C ASP A 264 -12.91 -6.95 -6.48
N LEU A 265 -11.90 -6.96 -5.61
CA LEU A 265 -11.33 -8.15 -4.96
C LEU A 265 -11.76 -8.31 -3.50
N GLY A 266 -12.71 -7.51 -3.00
CA GLY A 266 -13.25 -7.63 -1.64
C GLY A 266 -12.41 -7.00 -0.54
N LEU A 267 -11.49 -6.08 -0.88
CA LEU A 267 -10.79 -5.25 0.08
C LEU A 267 -11.47 -3.89 0.21
N PHE A 268 -11.51 -3.37 1.43
CA PHE A 268 -12.01 -2.05 1.76
C PHE A 268 -10.84 -1.09 2.02
N TRP A 269 -11.00 0.16 1.61
CA TRP A 269 -9.97 1.20 1.76
C TRP A 269 -10.28 2.11 2.95
N GLY A 270 -9.30 2.30 3.83
CA GLY A 270 -9.45 3.09 5.05
C GLY A 270 -9.68 4.59 4.80
N GLY A 271 -9.44 5.10 3.59
CA GLY A 271 -9.80 6.47 3.22
C GLY A 271 -11.31 6.75 3.23
N HIS A 272 -12.15 5.70 3.25
CA HIS A 272 -13.60 5.79 3.40
C HIS A 272 -14.07 5.76 4.87
N PHE A 273 -13.18 5.54 5.85
CA PHE A 273 -13.55 5.62 7.26
C PHE A 273 -13.91 7.04 7.70
N SER A 274 -14.70 7.14 8.78
CA SER A 274 -14.99 8.43 9.44
C SER A 274 -13.73 9.12 9.96
N THR A 275 -12.79 8.36 10.53
CA THR A 275 -11.40 8.79 10.74
C THR A 275 -10.57 8.20 9.62
N GLN A 276 -10.27 9.01 8.61
CA GLN A 276 -9.65 8.54 7.38
C GLN A 276 -8.27 7.92 7.62
N ASP A 277 -8.01 6.80 6.96
CA ASP A 277 -6.72 6.10 6.98
C ASP A 277 -6.30 5.77 5.55
N GLY A 278 -5.73 6.76 4.85
CA GLY A 278 -5.48 6.70 3.41
C GLY A 278 -4.46 5.66 2.97
N MET A 279 -3.59 5.21 3.88
CA MET A 279 -2.61 4.15 3.62
C MET A 279 -3.21 2.74 3.68
N HIS A 280 -4.37 2.60 4.33
CA HIS A 280 -4.86 1.33 4.84
C HIS A 280 -5.77 0.60 3.86
N PHE A 281 -5.50 -0.68 3.64
CA PHE A 281 -6.37 -1.60 2.91
C PHE A 281 -6.60 -2.84 3.75
N GLU A 282 -7.85 -3.29 3.84
CA GLU A 282 -8.22 -4.44 4.66
C GLU A 282 -9.20 -5.37 3.95
N ILE A 283 -9.11 -6.66 4.23
CA ILE A 283 -10.05 -7.65 3.69
C ILE A 283 -11.40 -7.45 4.36
N SER A 284 -12.40 -7.04 3.58
CA SER A 284 -13.77 -6.84 4.04
C SER A 284 -14.48 -8.18 4.26
N LYS A 285 -14.34 -9.09 3.29
CA LYS A 285 -14.97 -10.42 3.30
C LYS A 285 -13.96 -11.44 2.80
N VAL A 286 -13.84 -12.56 3.50
CA VAL A 286 -13.09 -13.71 3.00
C VAL A 286 -14.05 -14.51 2.12
N SER A 287 -13.76 -14.60 0.83
CA SER A 287 -14.50 -15.42 -0.13
C SER A 287 -13.98 -16.86 -0.11
#